data_AF-A0A2V7GC33-F1
#
_entry.id   AF-A0A2V7GC33-F1
#
_cell.length_a   1.000
_cell.length_b   1.000
_cell.length_c   1.000
_cell.angle_alpha   90.00
_cell.angle_beta   90.00
_cell.angle_gamma   90.00
#
_symmetry.space_group_name_H-M   'P 1'
#
loop_
_entity.id
_entity.type
_entity.pdbx_description
1 polymer ?
#
loop_
_entity_poly.entity_id
_entity_poly.type
_entity_poly.pdbx_seq_one_letter_code
_entity_poly.pdbx_strand_id
1 'polypeptide(L)'
;MRGLICTVAPRAGTADPVLELSGPFALFRHTRLYGRALGELVPLLAWCRRFRLRAECVARERRLILPLVTGDPIFPAAEPRRYDSRLEERFARDFRRLAPDWDVVREPEPVAAGGTLIFPDFALQHRHDAARRWFLEIVGFWTPDYVARKLALYRAARLSNLILCIDEDRNCAAEDLPSGALVVRFRRRVDAAAVLRLVG
;
A
#
# COMPACT_ATOMS: atom_id res chain seq x y z
N MET A 1 9.95 0.68 -0.44
CA MET A 1 9.33 1.75 -1.26
C MET A 1 10.40 2.75 -1.72
N ARG A 2 10.49 3.08 -3.02
CA ARG A 2 11.63 3.83 -3.63
C ARG A 2 11.59 5.36 -3.51
N GLY A 3 10.87 5.90 -2.52
CA GLY A 3 10.82 7.36 -2.27
C GLY A 3 10.16 8.19 -3.38
N LEU A 4 9.35 7.58 -4.26
CA LEU A 4 8.59 8.31 -5.27
C LEU A 4 7.42 9.07 -4.63
N ILE A 5 7.15 10.28 -5.11
CA ILE A 5 5.94 11.02 -4.78
C ILE A 5 4.83 10.50 -5.67
N CYS A 6 3.95 9.67 -5.09
CA CYS A 6 2.76 9.16 -5.75
C CYS A 6 1.51 9.74 -5.09
N THR A 7 0.54 10.10 -5.92
CA THR A 7 -0.83 10.32 -5.48
C THR A 7 -1.66 9.25 -6.16
N VAL A 8 -2.42 8.47 -5.39
CA VAL A 8 -3.39 7.56 -5.98
C VAL A 8 -4.76 8.16 -5.79
N ALA A 9 -5.42 8.46 -6.89
CA ALA A 9 -6.74 9.07 -6.88
C ALA A 9 -7.73 8.16 -7.61
N PRO A 10 -8.96 8.01 -7.09
CA PRO A 10 -10.04 7.48 -7.90
C PRO A 10 -10.29 8.45 -9.07
N ARG A 11 -10.33 7.96 -10.30
CA ARG A 11 -10.68 8.79 -11.45
C ARG A 11 -12.20 8.92 -11.51
N ALA A 12 -12.70 10.16 -11.48
CA ALA A 12 -14.13 10.43 -11.61
C ALA A 12 -14.70 9.79 -12.90
N GLY A 13 -15.69 8.92 -12.75
CA GLY A 13 -16.42 8.30 -13.86
C GLY A 13 -15.83 7.01 -14.45
N THR A 14 -14.77 6.42 -13.87
CA THR A 14 -14.24 5.11 -14.30
C THR A 14 -14.01 4.18 -13.11
N ALA A 15 -14.28 2.88 -13.25
CA ALA A 15 -14.06 1.88 -12.20
C ALA A 15 -12.58 1.58 -11.93
N ASP A 16 -11.68 1.91 -12.87
CA ASP A 16 -10.26 1.60 -12.76
C ASP A 16 -9.51 2.70 -11.96
N PRO A 17 -8.76 2.35 -10.90
CA PRO A 17 -7.97 3.31 -10.13
C PRO A 17 -6.82 3.85 -10.98
N VAL A 18 -6.54 5.15 -10.85
CA VAL A 18 -5.42 5.81 -11.53
C VAL A 18 -4.34 6.14 -10.51
N LEU A 19 -3.14 5.62 -10.77
CA LEU A 19 -1.93 5.97 -10.05
C LEU A 19 -1.24 7.12 -10.78
N GLU A 20 -1.29 8.32 -10.20
CA GLU A 20 -0.54 9.47 -10.69
C GLU A 20 0.83 9.52 -10.01
N LEU A 21 1.87 9.41 -10.83
CA LEU A 21 3.26 9.47 -10.39
C LEU A 21 3.86 10.77 -10.90
N SER A 22 4.10 11.70 -9.98
CA SER A 22 4.74 12.96 -10.32
C SER A 22 6.25 12.77 -10.40
N GLY A 23 6.78 12.94 -11.61
CA GLY A 23 8.21 12.86 -11.89
C GLY A 23 9.00 14.07 -11.37
N PRO A 24 10.35 13.99 -11.37
CA PRO A 24 11.24 14.99 -10.76
C PRO A 24 11.12 16.41 -11.32
N PHE A 25 10.66 16.57 -12.57
CA PHE A 25 10.49 17.87 -13.22
C PHE A 25 9.48 18.78 -12.49
N ALA A 26 8.57 18.22 -11.69
CA ALA A 26 7.59 19.01 -10.97
C ALA A 26 8.14 19.64 -9.68
N LEU A 27 9.19 19.09 -9.05
CA LEU A 27 9.49 19.40 -7.64
C LEU A 27 10.98 19.53 -7.22
N PHE A 28 12.00 19.00 -7.94
CA PHE A 28 13.38 18.98 -7.39
C PHE A 28 14.54 19.16 -8.38
N ARG A 29 15.67 19.69 -7.86
CA ARG A 29 16.97 19.92 -8.55
C ARG A 29 17.81 18.65 -8.81
N HIS A 30 17.42 17.49 -8.28
CA HIS A 30 18.11 16.19 -8.46
C HIS A 30 17.33 15.23 -9.39
N THR A 31 17.23 15.58 -10.67
CA THR A 31 16.32 14.94 -11.63
C THR A 31 16.71 13.52 -12.07
N ARG A 32 18.00 13.16 -12.00
CA ARG A 32 18.51 11.86 -12.50
C ARG A 32 18.16 10.66 -11.62
N LEU A 33 18.26 10.80 -10.30
CA LEU A 33 17.96 9.71 -9.34
C LEU A 33 16.47 9.35 -9.33
N TYR A 34 15.61 10.37 -9.35
CA TYR A 34 14.16 10.20 -9.43
C TYR A 34 13.69 9.69 -10.80
N GLY A 35 14.32 10.15 -11.89
CA GLY A 35 14.01 9.67 -13.25
C GLY A 35 14.29 8.17 -13.39
N ARG A 36 15.39 7.69 -12.80
CA ARG A 36 15.70 6.27 -12.72
C ARG A 36 14.64 5.50 -11.93
N ALA A 37 14.29 5.97 -10.72
CA ALA A 37 13.28 5.31 -9.90
C ALA A 37 11.90 5.22 -10.60
N LEU A 38 11.51 6.25 -11.37
CA LEU A 38 10.28 6.24 -12.17
C LEU A 38 10.37 5.25 -13.34
N GLY A 39 11.49 5.25 -14.07
CA GLY A 39 11.69 4.34 -15.21
C GLY A 39 11.72 2.86 -14.80
N GLU A 40 12.20 2.56 -13.59
CA GLU A 40 12.21 1.19 -13.06
C GLU A 40 10.80 0.63 -12.76
N LEU A 41 9.74 1.44 -12.82
CA LEU A 41 8.36 0.94 -12.73
C LEU A 41 7.87 0.33 -14.04
N VAL A 42 8.39 0.75 -15.19
CA VAL A 42 7.92 0.30 -16.50
C VAL A 42 8.06 -1.23 -16.64
N PRO A 43 9.20 -1.86 -16.28
CA PRO A 43 9.32 -3.32 -16.30
C PRO A 43 8.37 -4.07 -15.35
N LEU A 44 7.84 -3.42 -14.31
CA LEU A 44 6.90 -4.05 -13.37
C LEU A 44 5.49 -4.15 -13.97
N LEU A 45 5.14 -3.29 -14.93
CA LEU A 45 3.85 -3.33 -15.62
C LEU A 45 3.61 -4.64 -16.38
N ALA A 46 4.69 -5.37 -16.73
CA ALA A 46 4.61 -6.68 -17.37
C ALA A 46 3.93 -7.74 -16.47
N TRP A 47 3.89 -7.51 -15.15
CA TRP A 47 3.22 -8.39 -14.18
C TRP A 47 1.76 -7.99 -13.92
N CYS A 48 1.30 -6.88 -14.50
CA CYS A 48 -0.10 -6.45 -14.41
C CYS A 48 -0.93 -7.15 -15.48
N ARG A 49 -2.07 -7.76 -15.09
CA ARG A 49 -3.01 -8.38 -16.04
C ARG A 49 -3.49 -7.38 -17.11
N ARG A 50 -3.69 -6.13 -16.72
CA ARG A 50 -4.05 -4.99 -17.59
C ARG A 50 -3.41 -3.73 -17.04
N PHE A 51 -2.92 -2.87 -17.92
CA PHE A 51 -2.36 -1.56 -17.57
C PHE A 51 -2.48 -0.57 -18.73
N ARG A 52 -2.44 0.71 -18.38
CA ARG A 52 -2.21 1.84 -19.29
C ARG A 52 -1.30 2.82 -18.59
N LEU A 53 -0.19 3.18 -19.22
CA LEU A 53 0.74 4.21 -18.77
C LEU A 53 0.70 5.37 -19.77
N ARG A 54 0.64 6.60 -19.27
CA ARG A 54 0.83 7.82 -20.05
C ARG A 54 1.91 8.64 -19.36
N ALA A 55 3.09 8.71 -19.96
CA ALA A 55 4.18 9.52 -19.44
C ALA A 55 4.29 10.83 -20.23
N GLU A 56 4.27 11.96 -19.53
CA GLU A 56 4.58 13.26 -20.10
C GLU A 56 6.07 13.53 -19.89
N CYS A 57 6.80 13.76 -20.98
CA CYS A 57 8.26 13.86 -20.99
C CYS A 57 8.70 15.14 -21.70
N VAL A 58 9.87 15.65 -21.33
CA VAL A 58 10.54 16.73 -22.07
C VAL A 58 11.86 16.20 -22.59
N ALA A 59 12.04 16.21 -23.91
CA ALA A 59 13.28 15.80 -24.57
C ALA A 59 13.68 16.85 -25.59
N ARG A 60 14.92 17.35 -25.51
CA ARG A 60 15.45 18.42 -26.40
C ARG A 60 14.47 19.60 -26.50
N GLU A 61 13.99 20.08 -25.34
CA GLU A 61 13.02 21.18 -25.20
C GLU A 61 11.63 20.94 -25.80
N ARG A 62 11.35 19.74 -26.31
CA ARG A 62 10.04 19.34 -26.82
C ARG A 62 9.29 18.52 -25.78
N ARG A 63 8.01 18.87 -25.57
CA ARG A 63 7.08 18.04 -24.80
C ARG A 63 6.66 16.84 -25.65
N LEU A 64 6.78 15.65 -25.09
CA LEU A 64 6.41 14.37 -25.68
C LEU A 64 5.44 13.65 -24.75
N ILE A 65 4.49 12.93 -25.33
CA ILE A 65 3.63 12.00 -24.58
C ILE A 65 3.99 10.60 -25.04
N LEU A 66 4.35 9.74 -24.08
CA LEU A 66 4.67 8.34 -24.31
C LEU A 66 3.55 7.48 -23.73
N PRO A 67 2.64 6.96 -24.58
CA PRO A 67 1.66 5.96 -24.17
C PRO A 67 2.29 4.55 -24.17
N LEU A 68 1.94 3.74 -23.17
CA LEU A 68 2.14 2.30 -23.17
C LEU A 68 0.87 1.60 -22.70
N VAL A 69 0.50 0.49 -23.34
CA VAL A 69 -0.66 -0.34 -23.03
C VAL A 69 -0.27 -1.81 -22.92
N THR A 70 -1.15 -2.62 -22.33
CA THR A 70 -0.97 -4.07 -22.29
C THR A 70 -0.75 -4.65 -23.69
N GLY A 71 0.34 -5.41 -23.85
CA GLY A 71 0.76 -5.99 -25.13
C GLY A 71 1.93 -5.25 -25.79
N ASP A 72 2.21 -4.01 -25.39
CA ASP A 72 3.40 -3.29 -25.87
C ASP A 72 4.70 -3.98 -25.40
N PRO A 73 5.80 -3.86 -26.17
CA PRO A 73 7.04 -4.60 -25.93
C PRO A 73 7.82 -4.02 -24.74
N ILE A 74 7.41 -4.38 -23.53
CA ILE A 74 8.16 -4.11 -22.29
C ILE A 74 8.83 -5.38 -21.82
N PHE A 75 10.13 -5.29 -21.51
CA PHE A 75 10.86 -6.42 -20.93
C PHE A 75 10.53 -6.53 -19.43
N PRO A 76 10.07 -7.70 -18.93
CA PRO A 76 9.74 -7.86 -17.53
C PRO A 76 11.00 -7.77 -16.66
N ALA A 77 10.89 -7.09 -15.52
CA ALA A 77 11.83 -7.28 -14.42
C ALA A 77 11.49 -8.56 -13.65
N ALA A 78 12.31 -8.90 -12.65
CA ALA A 78 11.99 -9.97 -11.71
C ALA A 78 10.57 -9.79 -11.13
N GLU A 79 9.84 -10.89 -10.97
CA GLU A 79 8.50 -10.89 -10.37
C GLU A 79 8.55 -10.16 -9.03
N PRO A 80 7.65 -9.18 -8.79
CA PRO A 80 7.52 -8.56 -7.49
C PRO A 80 7.36 -9.63 -6.42
N ARG A 81 8.10 -9.49 -5.31
CA ARG A 81 7.93 -10.41 -4.20
C ARG A 81 6.49 -10.35 -3.76
N ARG A 82 5.88 -11.52 -3.54
CA ARG A 82 4.51 -11.54 -3.06
C ARG A 82 4.41 -10.75 -1.77
N TYR A 83 5.27 -10.96 -0.77
CA TYR A 83 5.25 -10.20 0.49
C TYR A 83 6.36 -9.15 0.50
N ASP A 84 6.03 -7.95 1.01
CA ASP A 84 7.00 -6.86 1.15
C ASP A 84 7.98 -7.17 2.29
N SER A 85 7.55 -7.97 3.27
CA SER A 85 8.39 -8.40 4.39
C SER A 85 8.19 -9.86 4.82
N ARG A 86 9.25 -10.45 5.39
CA ARG A 86 9.17 -11.75 6.11
C ARG A 86 8.18 -11.71 7.28
N LEU A 87 7.87 -10.52 7.78
CA LEU A 87 6.94 -10.29 8.88
C LEU A 87 5.49 -10.51 8.44
N GLU A 88 5.09 -9.89 7.32
CA GLU A 88 3.78 -10.09 6.69
C GLU A 88 3.55 -11.55 6.29
N GLU A 89 4.54 -12.18 5.65
CA GLU A 89 4.45 -13.59 5.25
C GLU A 89 4.19 -14.50 6.45
N ARG A 90 4.95 -14.29 7.52
CA ARG A 90 4.82 -15.03 8.76
C ARG A 90 3.45 -14.80 9.39
N PHE A 91 3.01 -13.55 9.50
CA PHE A 91 1.69 -13.21 10.05
C PHE A 91 0.58 -13.93 9.27
N ALA A 92 0.56 -13.79 7.95
CA ALA A 92 -0.50 -14.37 7.11
C ALA A 92 -0.54 -15.90 7.21
N ARG A 93 0.63 -16.56 7.26
CA ARG A 93 0.71 -18.00 7.48
C ARG A 93 0.19 -18.41 8.85
N ASP A 94 0.63 -17.71 9.90
CA ASP A 94 0.30 -18.06 11.27
C ASP A 94 -1.20 -17.82 11.56
N PHE A 95 -1.76 -16.72 11.05
CA PHE A 95 -3.18 -16.40 11.17
C PHE A 95 -4.08 -17.43 10.46
N ARG A 96 -3.77 -17.80 9.21
CA ARG A 96 -4.53 -18.83 8.47
C ARG A 96 -4.53 -20.19 9.18
N ARG A 97 -3.45 -20.52 9.89
CA ARG A 97 -3.38 -21.78 10.67
C ARG A 97 -4.23 -21.72 11.93
N LEU A 98 -4.28 -20.57 12.59
CA LEU A 98 -5.01 -20.38 13.84
C LEU A 98 -6.52 -20.18 13.61
N ALA A 99 -6.90 -19.54 12.51
CA ALA A 99 -8.27 -19.13 12.22
C ALA A 99 -8.70 -19.64 10.82
N PRO A 100 -9.01 -20.95 10.68
CA PRO A 100 -9.35 -21.55 9.38
C PRO A 100 -10.64 -21.00 8.75
N ASP A 101 -11.53 -20.42 9.57
CA ASP A 101 -12.78 -19.78 9.14
C ASP A 101 -12.57 -18.35 8.63
N TRP A 102 -11.33 -17.87 8.59
CA TRP A 102 -10.98 -16.53 8.12
C TRP A 102 -10.08 -16.60 6.90
N ASP A 103 -10.44 -15.83 5.87
CA ASP A 103 -9.58 -15.57 4.74
C ASP A 103 -8.68 -14.36 5.02
N VAL A 104 -7.39 -14.54 4.72
CA VAL A 104 -6.38 -13.48 4.78
C VAL A 104 -6.11 -13.03 3.35
N VAL A 105 -6.83 -11.99 2.92
CA VAL A 105 -6.68 -11.35 1.62
C VAL A 105 -5.50 -10.38 1.71
N ARG A 106 -4.58 -10.49 0.77
CA ARG A 106 -3.39 -9.64 0.70
C ARG A 106 -3.61 -8.54 -0.32
N GLU A 107 -3.05 -7.36 -0.04
CA GLU A 107 -3.21 -6.19 -0.91
C GLU A 107 -4.68 -6.05 -1.33
N PRO A 108 -5.61 -5.96 -0.36
CA PRO A 108 -7.03 -5.82 -0.63
C PRO A 108 -7.32 -4.57 -1.46
N GLU A 109 -8.58 -4.41 -1.85
CA GLU A 109 -8.98 -3.23 -2.58
C GLU A 109 -8.60 -1.94 -1.83
N PRO A 110 -8.16 -0.89 -2.55
CA PRO A 110 -7.78 0.36 -1.92
C PRO A 110 -8.98 1.02 -1.22
N VAL A 111 -8.73 1.66 -0.09
CA VAL A 111 -9.75 2.37 0.67
C VAL A 111 -9.62 3.87 0.44
N ALA A 112 -10.74 4.57 0.25
CA ALA A 112 -10.75 6.03 0.12
C ALA A 112 -10.42 6.72 1.45
N ALA A 113 -9.54 7.72 1.40
CA ALA A 113 -9.08 8.49 2.55
C ALA A 113 -8.88 9.97 2.17
N GLY A 114 -9.84 10.83 2.51
CA GLY A 114 -9.69 12.29 2.36
C GLY A 114 -9.29 12.78 0.95
N GLY A 115 -9.69 12.09 -0.12
CA GLY A 115 -9.37 12.44 -1.51
C GLY A 115 -8.20 11.67 -2.12
N THR A 116 -7.51 10.81 -1.36
CA THR A 116 -6.54 9.84 -1.86
C THR A 116 -7.02 8.41 -1.56
N LEU A 117 -6.27 7.41 -2.00
CA LEU A 117 -6.42 6.02 -1.58
C LEU A 117 -5.34 5.63 -0.57
N ILE A 118 -5.70 4.72 0.34
CA ILE A 118 -4.79 3.98 1.20
C ILE A 118 -4.84 2.50 0.84
N PHE A 119 -3.75 1.79 1.14
CA PHE A 119 -3.54 0.39 0.77
C PHE A 119 -3.17 -0.37 2.04
N PRO A 120 -4.15 -0.98 2.72
CA PRO A 120 -3.88 -1.89 3.82
C PRO A 120 -3.06 -3.09 3.36
N ASP A 121 -2.25 -3.67 4.24
CA ASP A 121 -1.47 -4.87 3.90
C ASP A 121 -2.37 -6.10 3.74
N PHE A 122 -3.42 -6.18 4.58
CA PHE A 122 -4.36 -7.29 4.60
C PHE A 122 -5.80 -6.85 4.81
N ALA A 123 -6.73 -7.67 4.30
CA ALA A 123 -8.09 -7.75 4.81
C ALA A 123 -8.32 -9.15 5.39
N LEU A 124 -8.75 -9.21 6.65
CA LEU A 124 -9.21 -10.42 7.33
C LEU A 124 -10.72 -10.51 7.15
N GLN A 125 -11.20 -11.56 6.48
CA GLN A 125 -12.61 -11.73 6.16
C GLN A 125 -13.12 -13.07 6.68
N HIS A 126 -14.17 -13.03 7.50
CA HIS A 126 -14.81 -14.25 7.96
C HIS A 126 -15.57 -14.92 6.81
N ARG A 127 -15.38 -16.23 6.62
CA ARG A 127 -15.93 -17.00 5.49
C ARG A 127 -17.45 -17.09 5.49
N HIS A 128 -18.05 -17.06 6.68
CA HIS A 128 -19.49 -17.23 6.87
C HIS A 128 -20.22 -15.94 7.23
N ASP A 129 -19.48 -14.84 7.42
CA ASP A 129 -20.08 -13.56 7.84
C ASP A 129 -19.34 -12.39 7.18
N ALA A 130 -19.96 -11.82 6.14
CA ALA A 130 -19.39 -10.71 5.39
C ALA A 130 -19.29 -9.42 6.22
N ALA A 131 -20.06 -9.26 7.30
CA ALA A 131 -19.97 -8.10 8.18
C ALA A 131 -18.68 -8.15 9.03
N ARG A 132 -18.12 -9.34 9.25
CA ARG A 132 -16.86 -9.55 9.97
C ARG A 132 -15.68 -9.44 9.02
N ARG A 133 -15.40 -8.20 8.65
CA ARG A 133 -14.26 -7.83 7.81
C ARG A 133 -13.42 -6.76 8.48
N TRP A 134 -12.11 -7.00 8.58
CA TRP A 134 -11.16 -6.09 9.21
C TRP A 134 -10.00 -5.79 8.29
N PHE A 135 -9.63 -4.52 8.16
CA PHE A 135 -8.38 -4.12 7.52
C PHE A 135 -7.25 -4.20 8.54
N LEU A 136 -6.08 -4.70 8.12
CA LEU A 136 -4.90 -4.80 8.97
C LEU A 136 -3.68 -4.21 8.27
N GLU A 137 -2.92 -3.46 9.05
CA GLU A 137 -1.73 -2.73 8.61
C GLU A 137 -0.58 -3.01 9.58
N ILE A 138 0.58 -3.42 9.06
CA ILE A 138 1.78 -3.72 9.83
C ILE A 138 2.79 -2.57 9.71
N VAL A 139 2.84 -1.74 10.74
CA VAL A 139 3.77 -0.60 10.86
C VAL A 139 5.09 -1.07 11.48
N GLY A 140 5.97 -1.62 10.64
CA GLY A 140 7.30 -2.10 11.02
C GLY A 140 8.43 -1.07 10.87
N PHE A 141 9.18 -1.15 9.76
CA PHE A 141 10.41 -0.37 9.56
C PHE A 141 10.18 0.86 8.68
N TRP A 142 9.94 2.01 9.31
CA TRP A 142 9.77 3.29 8.62
C TRP A 142 10.32 4.46 9.43
N THR A 143 10.66 5.57 8.75
CA THR A 143 11.03 6.82 9.44
C THR A 143 9.83 7.37 10.21
N PRO A 144 10.04 8.11 11.32
CA PRO A 144 8.95 8.71 12.09
C PRO A 144 7.98 9.54 11.22
N ASP A 145 8.51 10.38 10.33
CA ASP A 145 7.70 11.19 9.40
C ASP A 145 6.80 10.34 8.47
N TYR A 146 7.32 9.19 8.01
CA TYR A 146 6.53 8.29 7.17
C TYR A 146 5.37 7.67 7.95
N VAL A 147 5.63 7.23 9.18
CA VAL A 147 4.59 6.67 10.06
C VAL A 147 3.53 7.71 10.35
N ALA A 148 3.92 8.94 10.74
CA ALA A 148 2.99 10.02 11.02
C ALA A 148 2.09 10.34 9.81
N ARG A 149 2.65 10.42 8.60
CA ARG A 149 1.88 10.60 7.36
C ARG A 149 0.92 9.43 7.11
N LYS A 150 1.37 8.19 7.28
CA LYS A 150 0.53 7.01 7.07
C LYS A 150 -0.65 6.97 8.06
N LEU A 151 -0.40 7.25 9.34
CA LEU A 151 -1.45 7.34 10.36
C LEU A 151 -2.43 8.48 10.10
N ALA A 152 -1.96 9.63 9.60
CA ALA A 152 -2.84 10.73 9.20
C ALA A 152 -3.79 10.33 8.05
N LEU A 153 -3.34 9.53 7.08
CA LEU A 153 -4.20 8.99 6.03
C LEU A 153 -5.24 8.02 6.58
N TYR A 154 -4.85 7.10 7.47
CA TYR A 154 -5.80 6.20 8.13
C TYR A 154 -6.82 6.96 9.00
N ARG A 155 -6.42 8.06 9.65
CA ARG A 155 -7.33 9.00 10.33
C ARG A 155 -8.35 9.60 9.37
N ALA A 156 -7.90 10.04 8.19
CA ALA A 156 -8.78 10.60 7.16
C ALA A 156 -9.74 9.55 6.55
N ALA A 157 -9.36 8.27 6.56
CA ALA A 157 -10.20 7.16 6.07
C ALA A 157 -11.37 6.84 7.00
N ARG A 158 -11.30 7.19 8.29
CA ARG A 158 -12.36 6.97 9.30
C ARG A 158 -12.90 5.53 9.32
N LEU A 159 -12.00 4.56 9.17
CA LEU A 159 -12.35 3.14 9.21
C LEU A 159 -12.69 2.71 10.65
N SER A 160 -13.87 2.10 10.83
CA SER A 160 -14.30 1.50 12.10
C SER A 160 -13.75 0.09 12.31
N ASN A 161 -13.22 -0.53 11.26
CA ASN A 161 -12.75 -1.91 11.22
C ASN A 161 -11.26 -2.01 10.89
N LEU A 162 -10.43 -1.19 11.54
CA LEU A 162 -8.99 -1.11 11.30
C LEU A 162 -8.19 -1.68 12.48
N ILE A 163 -7.21 -2.52 12.17
CA ILE A 163 -6.20 -3.03 13.09
C ILE A 163 -4.83 -2.49 12.67
N LEU A 164 -4.16 -1.81 13.59
CA LEU A 164 -2.78 -1.35 13.43
C LEU A 164 -1.85 -2.23 14.25
N CYS A 165 -1.01 -3.02 13.58
CA CYS A 165 0.08 -3.74 14.22
C CYS A 165 1.31 -2.83 14.23
N ILE A 166 1.73 -2.34 15.40
CA ILE A 166 2.80 -1.32 15.52
C ILE A 166 4.01 -1.92 16.24
N ASP A 167 5.19 -1.79 15.63
CA ASP A 167 6.43 -2.22 16.27
C ASP A 167 6.69 -1.41 17.56
N GLU A 168 7.00 -2.08 18.66
CA GLU A 168 7.24 -1.48 19.98
C GLU A 168 8.37 -0.47 19.98
N ASP A 169 9.38 -0.66 19.12
CA ASP A 169 10.51 0.27 19.02
C ASP A 169 10.12 1.57 18.26
N ARG A 170 8.84 1.72 17.86
CA ARG A 170 8.28 2.93 17.24
C ARG A 170 7.54 3.77 18.27
N ASN A 171 7.99 5.02 18.38
CA ASN A 171 7.37 6.02 19.23
C ASN A 171 6.14 6.62 18.52
N CYS A 172 4.98 5.95 18.62
CA CYS A 172 3.68 6.48 18.21
C CYS A 172 2.91 6.89 19.47
N ALA A 173 2.58 8.18 19.59
CA ALA A 173 1.75 8.67 20.67
C ALA A 173 0.30 8.19 20.48
N ALA A 174 -0.49 8.17 21.56
CA ALA A 174 -1.89 7.78 21.48
C ALA A 174 -2.67 8.76 20.58
N GLU A 175 -2.31 10.04 20.62
CA GLU A 175 -2.90 11.09 19.78
C GLU A 175 -2.66 10.90 18.27
N ASP A 176 -1.63 10.14 17.87
CA ASP A 176 -1.31 9.91 16.46
C ASP A 176 -2.23 8.89 15.80
N LEU A 177 -2.88 8.04 16.60
CA LEU A 177 -3.64 6.88 16.15
C LEU A 177 -5.03 7.28 15.62
N PRO A 178 -5.56 6.59 14.59
CA PRO A 178 -6.94 6.75 14.17
C PRO A 178 -7.93 6.41 15.28
N SER A 179 -8.95 7.25 15.44
CA SER A 179 -10.03 7.01 16.40
C SER A 179 -10.73 5.69 16.08
N GLY A 180 -10.88 4.82 17.08
CA GLY A 180 -11.51 3.51 16.93
C GLY A 180 -10.61 2.42 16.33
N ALA A 181 -9.37 2.73 15.93
CA ALA A 181 -8.44 1.70 15.48
C ALA A 181 -8.02 0.79 16.65
N LEU A 182 -8.02 -0.52 16.42
CA LEU A 182 -7.49 -1.49 17.36
C LEU A 182 -5.97 -1.59 17.17
N VAL A 183 -5.21 -1.60 18.26
CA VAL A 183 -3.74 -1.61 18.19
C VAL A 183 -3.18 -2.90 18.78
N VAL A 184 -2.31 -3.56 18.01
CA VAL A 184 -1.50 -4.69 18.47
C VAL A 184 -0.04 -4.27 18.44
N ARG A 185 0.56 -4.06 19.60
CA ARG A 185 2.00 -3.80 19.69
C ARG A 185 2.76 -5.12 19.52
N PHE A 186 3.90 -5.07 18.84
CA PHE A 186 4.71 -6.26 18.63
C PHE A 186 6.21 -5.96 18.60
N ARG A 187 7.04 -6.97 18.86
CA ARG A 187 8.49 -6.90 18.68
C ARG A 187 8.97 -8.02 17.78
N ARG A 188 9.48 -7.71 16.59
CA ARG A 188 9.96 -8.65 15.55
C ARG A 188 8.93 -9.62 14.94
N ARG A 189 7.80 -9.89 15.61
CA ARG A 189 6.72 -10.78 15.12
C ARG A 189 5.37 -10.30 15.64
N VAL A 190 4.40 -10.14 14.74
CA VAL A 190 2.99 -9.90 15.09
C VAL A 190 2.36 -11.17 15.67
N ASP A 191 1.72 -11.06 16.84
CA ASP A 191 0.97 -12.16 17.44
C ASP A 191 -0.40 -12.32 16.75
N ALA A 192 -0.53 -13.36 15.93
CA ALA A 192 -1.77 -13.68 15.23
C ALA A 192 -2.91 -14.03 16.20
N ALA A 193 -2.63 -14.60 17.38
CA ALA A 193 -3.65 -14.90 18.38
C ALA A 193 -4.19 -13.63 19.04
N ALA A 194 -3.33 -12.63 19.28
CA ALA A 194 -3.76 -11.32 19.74
C ALA A 194 -4.68 -10.64 18.73
N VAL A 195 -4.34 -10.68 17.44
CA VAL A 195 -5.21 -10.17 16.37
C VAL A 195 -6.53 -10.93 16.32
N LEU A 196 -6.50 -12.27 16.41
CA LEU A 196 -7.72 -13.08 16.37
C LEU A 196 -8.68 -12.74 17.52
N ARG A 197 -8.17 -12.49 18.74
CA ARG A 197 -9.00 -12.07 19.88
C ARG A 197 -9.71 -10.73 19.66
N LEU A 198 -9.17 -9.85 18.82
CA LEU A 198 -9.77 -8.54 18.52
C LEU A 198 -10.91 -8.63 17.50
N VAL A 199 -10.84 -9.60 16.59
CA VAL A 199 -11.85 -9.81 15.53
C VAL A 199 -12.85 -10.91 15.85
N GLY A 200 -12.56 -11.68 16.91
CA GLY A 200 -13.27 -12.86 17.41
C GLY A 200 -14.64 -12.57 17.99
#